data_AF-A0A965R6F4-F1
#
_entry.id   AF-A0A965R6F4-F1
#
_cell.length_a   1.000
_cell.length_b   1.000
_cell.length_c   1.000
_cell.angle_alpha   90.00
_cell.angle_beta   90.00
_cell.angle_gamma   90.00
#
_symmetry.space_group_name_H-M   'P 1'
#
loop_
_entity.id
_entity.type
_entity.pdbx_description
1 polymer ?
#
loop_
_entity_poly.entity_id
_entity_poly.type
_entity_poly.pdbx_seq_one_letter_code
_entity_poly.pdbx_strand_id
1 'polypeptide(L)'
;MLGSIAVMLLFKSPWTFPLLLIAAGTVSNFSDRRIPEKTKKPMPIPWVNLWIFAIVFLVAGLLSEISRLQNWKHQDVFHIFENFYRFGSFVFGGGQVLLPLMIVQFVNLPLLRNESPLISASAVTTGYGIVQAVPGPVFSVCAYIGGMIMSGYGWEWQLIGILVATIAIFLPSSLILFFLFP
;
A
#
# COMPACT_ATOMS: atom_id res chain seq x y z
N MET A 1 -28.22 -6.55 7.36
CA MET A 1 -27.27 -7.68 7.21
C MET A 1 -27.73 -8.70 6.18
N LEU A 2 -28.99 -9.16 6.17
CA LEU A 2 -29.46 -10.11 5.14
C LEU A 2 -29.43 -9.55 3.71
N GLY A 3 -29.86 -8.30 3.52
CA GLY A 3 -29.80 -7.64 2.20
C GLY A 3 -28.38 -7.46 1.66
N SER A 4 -27.42 -7.10 2.52
CA SER A 4 -26.01 -6.97 2.11
C SER A 4 -25.39 -8.32 1.73
N ILE A 5 -25.77 -9.40 2.41
CA ILE A 5 -25.33 -10.77 2.08
C ILE A 5 -25.92 -11.20 0.73
N ALA A 6 -27.21 -10.95 0.47
CA ALA A 6 -27.86 -11.29 -0.79
C ALA A 6 -27.22 -10.57 -1.99
N VAL A 7 -26.93 -9.27 -1.85
CA VAL A 7 -26.28 -8.49 -2.91
C VAL A 7 -24.86 -9.00 -3.19
N MET A 8 -24.10 -9.36 -2.15
CA MET A 8 -22.75 -9.91 -2.29
C MET A 8 -22.73 -11.29 -2.98
N LEU A 9 -23.74 -12.13 -2.74
CA LEU A 9 -23.83 -13.46 -3.36
C LEU A 9 -24.33 -13.41 -4.81
N LEU A 10 -25.24 -12.48 -5.12
CA LEU A 10 -25.87 -12.36 -6.44
C LEU A 10 -25.05 -11.54 -7.44
N PHE A 11 -24.28 -10.54 -6.98
CA PHE A 11 -23.56 -9.61 -7.86
C PHE A 11 -22.04 -9.68 -7.65
N LYS A 12 -21.39 -10.59 -8.38
CA LYS A 12 -19.91 -10.77 -8.39
C LYS A 12 -19.19 -9.81 -9.36
N SER A 13 -19.65 -8.55 -9.45
CA SER A 13 -19.03 -7.53 -10.31
C SER A 13 -18.19 -6.56 -9.46
N PRO A 14 -17.00 -6.12 -9.91
CA PRO A 14 -16.21 -5.08 -9.23
C PRO A 14 -16.98 -3.76 -9.04
N TRP A 15 -17.98 -3.50 -9.90
CA TRP A 15 -18.79 -2.28 -9.88
C TRP A 15 -19.90 -2.28 -8.83
N THR A 16 -20.19 -3.41 -8.19
CA THR A 16 -21.26 -3.51 -7.19
C THR A 16 -21.00 -2.56 -6.02
N PHE A 17 -19.78 -2.51 -5.49
CA PHE A 17 -19.46 -1.65 -4.33
C PHE A 17 -19.57 -0.15 -4.64
N PRO A 18 -18.96 0.39 -5.71
CA PRO A 18 -19.13 1.80 -6.09
C PRO A 18 -20.60 2.20 -6.31
N LEU A 19 -21.36 1.39 -7.06
CA LEU A 19 -22.76 1.67 -7.34
C LEU A 19 -23.62 1.67 -6.07
N LEU A 20 -23.36 0.73 -5.17
CA LEU A 20 -24.09 0.61 -3.91
C LEU A 20 -23.76 1.77 -2.98
N LEU A 21 -22.51 2.24 -2.96
CA LEU A 21 -22.10 3.47 -2.25
C LEU A 21 -22.85 4.70 -2.78
N ILE A 22 -22.90 4.87 -4.10
CA ILE A 22 -23.62 5.99 -4.72
C ILE A 22 -25.11 5.91 -4.41
N ALA A 23 -25.73 4.74 -4.58
CA ALA A 23 -27.15 4.53 -4.31
C ALA A 23 -27.52 4.70 -2.83
N ALA A 24 -26.69 4.20 -1.90
CA ALA A 24 -26.89 4.41 -0.47
C ALA A 24 -26.70 5.88 -0.09
N GLY A 25 -25.71 6.57 -0.69
CA GLY A 25 -25.48 7.99 -0.50
C GLY A 25 -26.65 8.85 -0.99
N THR A 26 -27.21 8.54 -2.16
CA THR A 26 -28.40 9.25 -2.67
C THR A 26 -29.62 9.00 -1.82
N VAL A 27 -29.93 7.75 -1.44
CA VAL A 27 -31.04 7.41 -0.54
C VAL A 27 -30.88 8.08 0.83
N SER A 28 -29.67 8.12 1.38
CA SER A 28 -29.37 8.79 2.65
C SER A 28 -29.59 10.30 2.55
N ASN A 29 -29.26 10.93 1.41
CA ASN A 29 -29.50 12.35 1.19
C ASN A 29 -31.00 12.73 1.18
N PHE A 30 -31.88 11.78 0.84
CA PHE A 30 -33.35 11.96 0.93
C PHE A 30 -33.91 11.60 2.31
N SER A 31 -33.09 11.13 3.26
CA SER A 31 -33.53 10.79 4.61
C SER A 31 -33.35 11.99 5.55
N ASP A 32 -34.44 12.55 6.07
CA ASP A 32 -34.46 13.71 6.98
C ASP A 32 -33.87 13.44 8.38
N ARG A 33 -33.18 12.31 8.59
CA ARG A 33 -32.49 11.98 9.85
C ARG A 33 -31.08 12.58 9.89
N ARG A 34 -30.97 13.88 9.61
CA ARG A 34 -29.68 14.58 9.64
C ARG A 34 -29.29 14.87 11.08
N ILE A 35 -28.15 14.34 11.52
CA ILE A 35 -27.55 14.74 12.80
C ILE A 35 -27.25 16.25 12.69
N PRO A 36 -27.67 17.10 13.65
CA PRO A 36 -27.37 18.52 13.59
C PRO A 36 -25.86 18.72 13.53
N GLU A 37 -25.36 19.26 12.41
CA GLU A 37 -23.95 19.52 12.20
C GLU A 37 -23.51 20.59 13.19
N LYS A 38 -22.65 20.21 14.16
CA LYS A 38 -21.83 21.20 14.85
C LYS A 38 -20.94 21.85 13.80
N THR A 39 -21.17 23.13 13.52
CA THR A 39 -20.37 23.95 12.61
C THR A 39 -18.92 24.00 13.10
N LYS A 40 -18.10 23.03 12.68
CA LYS A 40 -16.65 23.13 12.78
C LYS A 40 -16.20 24.15 11.74
N LYS A 41 -15.40 25.14 12.16
CA LYS A 41 -14.73 26.03 11.21
C LYS A 41 -13.93 25.18 10.22
N PRO A 42 -13.96 25.48 8.91
CA PRO A 42 -13.14 24.77 7.95
C PRO A 42 -11.67 24.95 8.33
N MET A 43 -10.97 23.83 8.58
CA MET A 43 -9.53 23.84 8.75
C MET A 43 -8.89 24.12 7.37
N PRO A 44 -7.93 25.05 7.27
CA PRO A 44 -7.21 25.27 6.02
C PRO A 44 -6.44 23.99 5.67
N ILE A 45 -6.63 23.50 4.45
CA ILE A 45 -5.94 22.33 3.89
C ILE A 45 -4.61 22.83 3.31
N PRO A 46 -3.43 22.49 3.89
CA PRO A 46 -2.15 22.87 3.31
C PRO A 46 -1.84 22.01 2.07
N TRP A 47 -2.27 22.48 0.90
CA TRP A 47 -2.10 21.81 -0.40
C TRP A 47 -0.64 21.49 -0.74
N VAL A 48 0.32 22.23 -0.20
CA VAL A 48 1.77 22.00 -0.41
C VAL A 48 2.17 20.57 -0.02
N ASN A 49 1.60 20.00 1.04
CA ASN A 49 1.98 18.67 1.51
C ASN A 49 1.43 17.55 0.60
N LEU A 50 0.27 17.78 -0.03
CA LEU A 50 -0.26 16.89 -1.05
C LEU A 50 0.64 16.89 -2.30
N TRP A 51 1.20 18.05 -2.66
CA TRP A 51 2.21 18.14 -3.71
C TRP A 51 3.50 17.41 -3.34
N ILE A 52 3.98 17.51 -2.09
CA ILE A 52 5.14 16.75 -1.63
C ILE A 52 4.90 15.25 -1.77
N PHE A 53 3.74 14.76 -1.32
CA PHE A 53 3.34 13.36 -1.51
C PHE A 53 3.37 12.95 -2.99
N ALA A 54 2.74 13.74 -3.87
CA ALA A 54 2.69 13.46 -5.29
C ALA A 54 4.08 13.50 -5.96
N ILE A 55 4.94 14.45 -5.56
CA ILE A 55 6.31 14.57 -6.05
C ILE A 55 7.14 13.37 -5.60
N VAL A 56 7.06 12.96 -4.33
CA VAL A 56 7.78 11.77 -3.83
C VAL A 56 7.30 10.53 -4.58
N PHE A 57 5.99 10.37 -4.79
CA PHE A 57 5.43 9.27 -5.57
C PHE A 57 5.98 9.24 -7.00
N LEU A 58 5.96 10.38 -7.70
CA LEU A 58 6.45 10.50 -9.08
C LEU A 58 7.94 10.24 -9.17
N VAL A 59 8.74 10.82 -8.28
CA VAL A 59 10.20 10.63 -8.24
C VAL A 59 10.55 9.19 -7.94
N ALA A 60 9.86 8.54 -7.00
CA ALA A 60 10.05 7.12 -6.71
C ALA A 60 9.75 6.23 -7.92
N GLY A 61 8.63 6.49 -8.60
CA GLY A 61 8.24 5.78 -9.83
C GLY A 61 9.26 5.95 -10.95
N LEU A 62 9.68 7.20 -11.21
CA LEU A 62 10.66 7.50 -12.25
C LEU A 62 12.04 6.90 -11.95
N LEU A 63 12.53 7.04 -10.73
CA LEU A 63 13.82 6.47 -10.32
C LEU A 63 13.81 4.95 -10.40
N SER A 64 12.71 4.31 -9.96
CA SER A 64 12.54 2.87 -10.08
C SER A 64 12.59 2.44 -11.55
N GLU A 65 11.84 3.09 -12.45
CA GLU A 65 11.84 2.74 -13.87
C GLU A 65 13.20 2.98 -14.54
N ILE A 66 13.85 4.12 -14.28
CA ILE A 66 15.17 4.45 -14.82
C ILE A 66 16.22 3.45 -14.34
N SER A 67 16.22 3.12 -13.04
CA SER A 67 17.16 2.15 -12.46
C SER A 67 17.06 0.78 -13.13
N ARG A 68 15.84 0.39 -13.51
CA ARG A 68 15.56 -0.86 -14.22
C ARG A 68 16.02 -0.82 -15.67
N LEU A 69 15.69 0.24 -16.40
CA LEU A 69 16.09 0.41 -17.80
C LEU A 69 17.62 0.51 -17.96
N GLN A 70 18.30 1.13 -16.99
CA GLN A 70 19.75 1.30 -17.00
C GLN A 70 20.51 0.17 -16.30
N ASN A 71 19.84 -0.88 -15.80
CA ASN A 71 20.44 -2.03 -15.11
C ASN A 71 21.42 -1.63 -13.99
N TRP A 72 20.98 -0.78 -13.08
CA TRP A 72 21.82 -0.37 -11.95
C TRP A 72 22.15 -1.56 -11.04
N LYS A 73 23.37 -1.57 -10.49
CA LYS A 73 23.92 -2.68 -9.70
C LYS A 73 23.07 -3.10 -8.47
N HIS A 74 22.17 -2.23 -8.01
CA HIS A 74 21.25 -2.46 -6.88
C HIS A 74 19.85 -1.84 -7.14
N GLN A 75 19.34 -2.01 -8.37
CA GLN A 75 18.05 -1.45 -8.79
C GLN A 75 16.87 -1.85 -7.87
N ASP A 76 16.94 -3.01 -7.23
CA ASP A 76 15.87 -3.54 -6.38
C ASP A 76 15.54 -2.62 -5.20
N VAL A 77 16.49 -1.82 -4.70
CA VAL A 77 16.23 -0.87 -3.61
C VAL A 77 15.22 0.20 -4.03
N PHE A 78 15.33 0.70 -5.26
CA PHE A 78 14.40 1.69 -5.80
C PHE A 78 13.03 1.07 -6.06
N HIS A 79 13.01 -0.18 -6.53
CA HIS A 79 11.78 -0.97 -6.69
C HIS A 79 11.05 -1.23 -5.38
N ILE A 80 11.78 -1.62 -4.34
CA ILE A 80 11.25 -1.81 -2.98
C ILE A 80 10.65 -0.50 -2.49
N PHE A 81 11.40 0.61 -2.57
CA PHE A 81 10.92 1.90 -2.09
C PHE A 81 9.62 2.34 -2.79
N GLU A 82 9.58 2.28 -4.14
CA GLU A 82 8.39 2.64 -4.91
C GLU A 82 7.18 1.78 -4.54
N ASN A 83 7.35 0.46 -4.51
CA ASN A 83 6.23 -0.45 -4.25
C ASN A 83 5.71 -0.29 -2.82
N PHE A 84 6.58 -0.17 -1.82
CA PHE A 84 6.16 0.02 -0.44
C PHE A 84 5.54 1.39 -0.21
N TYR A 85 6.05 2.45 -0.83
CA TYR A 85 5.42 3.77 -0.80
C TYR A 85 4.01 3.74 -1.40
N ARG A 86 3.84 3.03 -2.51
CA ARG A 86 2.54 2.81 -3.15
C ARG A 86 1.61 1.97 -2.30
N PHE A 87 2.10 0.90 -1.67
CA PHE A 87 1.31 0.10 -0.75
C PHE A 87 0.85 0.92 0.46
N GLY A 88 1.73 1.70 1.07
CA GLY A 88 1.38 2.56 2.21
C GLY A 88 0.30 3.57 1.86
N SER A 89 0.23 3.99 0.59
CA SER A 89 -0.80 4.89 0.07
C SER A 89 -2.16 4.21 -0.16
N PHE A 90 -2.19 2.89 -0.37
CA PHE A 90 -3.40 2.12 -0.69
C PHE A 90 -3.99 1.33 0.48
N VAL A 91 -3.26 1.20 1.59
CA VAL A 91 -3.72 0.39 2.74
C VAL A 91 -4.80 1.15 3.53
N PHE A 92 -6.03 1.09 3.01
CA PHE A 92 -7.25 1.53 3.71
C PHE A 92 -7.98 0.37 4.43
N GLY A 93 -7.40 -0.83 4.49
CA GLY A 93 -8.06 -2.05 4.97
C GLY A 93 -7.22 -2.96 5.88
N GLY A 94 -6.11 -2.46 6.44
CA GLY A 94 -5.21 -3.23 7.31
C GLY A 94 -4.20 -4.12 6.56
N GLY A 95 -3.29 -4.75 7.30
CA GLY A 95 -2.15 -5.49 6.69
C GLY A 95 -2.51 -6.77 5.95
N GLN A 96 -3.76 -7.25 6.02
CA GLN A 96 -4.21 -8.45 5.29
C GLN A 96 -4.32 -8.23 3.78
N VAL A 97 -4.59 -6.98 3.36
CA VAL A 97 -4.64 -6.60 1.93
C VAL A 97 -3.22 -6.50 1.34
N LEU A 98 -2.21 -6.40 2.20
CA LEU A 98 -0.83 -6.20 1.77
C LEU A 98 -0.22 -7.46 1.15
N LEU A 99 -0.56 -8.64 1.66
CA LEU A 99 -0.06 -9.92 1.17
C LEU A 99 -0.35 -10.13 -0.34
N PRO A 100 -1.61 -10.03 -0.82
CA PRO A 100 -1.88 -10.20 -2.24
C PRO A 100 -1.21 -9.11 -3.09
N LEU A 101 -1.08 -7.88 -2.59
CA LEU A 101 -0.37 -6.81 -3.29
C LEU A 101 1.13 -7.12 -3.45
N MET A 102 1.77 -7.63 -2.41
CA MET A 102 3.18 -8.06 -2.46
C MET A 102 3.39 -9.21 -3.43
N ILE A 103 2.51 -10.22 -3.42
CA ILE A 103 2.60 -11.34 -4.37
C ILE A 103 2.46 -10.84 -5.80
N VAL A 104 1.47 -9.96 -6.06
CA VAL A 104 1.28 -9.39 -7.39
C VAL A 104 2.53 -8.60 -7.84
N GLN A 105 3.07 -7.72 -7.01
CA GLN A 105 4.15 -6.83 -7.43
C GLN A 105 5.54 -7.47 -7.43
N PHE A 106 5.87 -8.32 -6.46
CA PHE A 106 7.22 -8.88 -6.32
C PHE A 106 7.37 -10.28 -6.94
N VAL A 107 6.26 -10.97 -7.22
CA VAL A 107 6.27 -12.32 -7.81
C VAL A 107 5.65 -12.32 -9.20
N ASN A 108 4.39 -11.91 -9.33
CA ASN A 108 3.66 -12.08 -10.59
C ASN A 108 4.06 -11.06 -11.65
N LEU A 109 4.22 -9.79 -11.30
CA LEU A 109 4.53 -8.72 -12.24
C LEU A 109 5.91 -8.90 -12.92
N PRO A 110 6.99 -9.28 -12.20
CA PRO A 110 8.27 -9.60 -12.83
C PRO A 110 8.14 -10.77 -13.80
N LEU A 111 7.41 -11.84 -13.43
CA LEU A 111 7.17 -12.98 -14.32
C LEU A 111 6.45 -12.58 -15.61
N LEU A 112 5.45 -11.69 -15.53
CA LEU A 112 4.76 -11.14 -16.70
C LEU A 112 5.68 -10.29 -17.60
N ARG A 113 6.77 -9.76 -17.05
CA ARG A 113 7.80 -8.99 -17.76
C ARG A 113 8.95 -9.85 -18.28
N ASN A 114 8.87 -11.18 -18.15
CA ASN A 114 9.97 -12.12 -18.41
C ASN A 114 11.21 -11.89 -17.54
N GLU A 115 11.02 -11.29 -16.36
CA GLU A 115 12.06 -11.10 -15.34
C GLU A 115 11.93 -12.18 -14.25
N SER A 116 13.01 -12.46 -13.53
CA SER A 116 12.94 -13.36 -12.37
C SER A 116 12.17 -12.69 -11.22
N PRO A 117 11.38 -13.45 -10.44
CA PRO A 117 10.76 -12.94 -9.22
C PRO A 117 11.81 -12.36 -8.26
N LEU A 118 11.50 -11.23 -7.64
CA LEU A 118 12.37 -10.62 -6.63
C LEU A 118 12.40 -11.46 -5.34
N ILE A 119 11.32 -12.22 -5.10
CA ILE A 119 11.17 -13.15 -3.99
C ILE A 119 10.24 -14.28 -4.41
N SER A 120 10.39 -15.47 -3.83
CA SER A 120 9.46 -16.58 -4.09
C SER A 120 8.14 -16.39 -3.35
N ALA A 121 7.03 -16.84 -3.93
CA ALA A 121 5.72 -16.78 -3.29
C ALA A 121 5.70 -17.53 -1.93
N SER A 122 6.44 -18.64 -1.82
CA SER A 122 6.58 -19.38 -0.57
C SER A 122 7.32 -18.58 0.50
N ALA A 123 8.38 -17.85 0.17
CA ALA A 123 9.06 -16.99 1.13
C ALA A 123 8.15 -15.86 1.61
N VAL A 124 7.33 -15.28 0.72
CA VAL A 124 6.34 -14.26 1.10
C VAL A 124 5.32 -14.82 2.10
N THR A 125 4.74 -15.99 1.83
CA THR A 125 3.73 -16.59 2.72
C THR A 125 4.33 -17.10 4.02
N THR A 126 5.55 -17.63 4.01
CA THR A 126 6.30 -18.00 5.22
C THR A 126 6.54 -16.78 6.10
N GLY A 127 7.04 -15.67 5.54
CA GLY A 127 7.25 -14.43 6.28
C GLY A 127 5.97 -13.88 6.88
N TYR A 128 4.88 -13.89 6.12
CA TYR A 128 3.57 -13.49 6.60
C TYR A 128 3.07 -14.38 7.75
N GLY A 129 3.25 -15.70 7.65
CA GLY A 129 2.89 -16.65 8.71
C GLY A 129 3.68 -16.41 10.00
N ILE A 130 4.98 -16.13 9.90
CA ILE A 130 5.82 -15.78 11.05
C ILE A 130 5.32 -14.49 11.72
N VAL A 131 5.00 -13.46 10.94
CA VAL A 131 4.48 -12.18 11.45
C VAL A 131 3.15 -12.35 12.16
N GLN A 132 2.30 -13.29 11.73
CA GLN A 132 1.03 -13.59 12.41
C GLN A 132 1.22 -14.35 13.73
N ALA A 133 2.34 -15.07 13.88
CA ALA A 133 2.65 -15.80 15.11
C ALA A 133 3.28 -14.92 16.20
N VAL A 134 3.90 -13.79 15.82
CA VAL A 134 4.58 -12.87 16.75
C VAL A 134 3.66 -11.71 17.10
N PRO A 135 3.53 -11.33 18.39
CA PRO A 135 2.79 -10.13 18.77
C PRO A 135 3.49 -8.88 18.21
N GLY A 136 2.86 -8.17 17.29
CA GLY A 136 3.42 -6.95 16.73
C GLY A 136 2.60 -6.32 15.59
N PRO A 137 3.11 -5.23 15.00
CA PRO A 137 2.47 -4.60 13.85
C PRO A 137 2.50 -5.53 12.64
N VAL A 138 1.38 -5.66 11.94
CA VAL A 138 1.27 -6.47 10.72
C VAL A 138 2.25 -5.99 9.62
N PHE A 139 2.63 -4.71 9.65
CA PHE A 139 3.62 -4.13 8.74
C PHE A 139 5.07 -4.58 8.97
N SER A 140 5.36 -5.33 10.04
CA SER A 140 6.69 -5.97 10.21
C SER A 140 7.02 -6.92 9.05
N VAL A 141 6.01 -7.45 8.34
CA VAL A 141 6.21 -8.22 7.12
C VAL A 141 6.94 -7.42 6.04
N CYS A 142 6.76 -6.10 5.97
CA CYS A 142 7.47 -5.24 5.01
C CYS A 142 8.98 -5.28 5.23
N ALA A 143 9.44 -5.22 6.48
CA ALA A 143 10.84 -5.31 6.85
C ALA A 143 11.44 -6.67 6.42
N TYR A 144 10.73 -7.77 6.70
CA TYR A 144 11.13 -9.11 6.27
C TYR A 144 11.26 -9.19 4.75
N ILE A 145 10.24 -8.76 4.00
CA ILE A 145 10.24 -8.83 2.54
C ILE A 145 11.35 -7.96 1.94
N GLY A 146 11.51 -6.72 2.41
CA GLY A 146 12.58 -5.83 1.95
C GLY A 146 13.98 -6.40 2.19
N GLY A 147 14.20 -6.99 3.37
CA GLY A 147 15.46 -7.67 3.68
C GLY A 147 15.69 -8.91 2.81
N MET A 148 14.65 -9.74 2.62
CA MET A 148 14.77 -10.96 1.81
C MET A 148 15.08 -10.66 0.34
N ILE A 149 14.43 -9.66 -0.26
CA ILE A 149 14.72 -9.24 -1.64
C ILE A 149 16.18 -8.80 -1.77
N MET A 150 16.70 -8.05 -0.79
CA MET A 150 18.07 -7.53 -0.84
C MET A 150 19.15 -8.50 -0.34
N SER A 151 18.75 -9.67 0.21
CA SER A 151 19.67 -10.61 0.85
C SER A 151 20.76 -11.16 -0.09
N GLY A 152 20.45 -11.26 -1.39
CA GLY A 152 21.40 -11.71 -2.41
C GLY A 152 22.59 -10.76 -2.67
N TYR A 153 22.48 -9.50 -2.24
CA TYR A 153 23.52 -8.49 -2.42
C TYR A 153 24.50 -8.39 -1.23
N GLY A 154 24.27 -9.14 -0.15
CA GLY A 154 25.07 -9.14 1.07
C GLY A 154 24.34 -8.55 2.29
N TRP A 155 24.93 -8.72 3.47
CA TRP A 155 24.30 -8.37 4.74
C TRP A 155 24.00 -6.86 4.89
N GLU A 156 24.87 -6.00 4.34
CA GLU A 156 24.68 -4.54 4.35
C GLU A 156 23.43 -4.14 3.58
N TRP A 157 23.26 -4.71 2.38
CA TRP A 157 22.09 -4.46 1.54
C TRP A 157 20.82 -5.06 2.11
N GLN A 158 20.91 -6.21 2.80
CA GLN A 158 19.79 -6.76 3.54
C GLN A 158 19.29 -5.78 4.62
N LEU A 159 20.19 -5.14 5.37
CA LEU A 159 19.84 -4.10 6.34
C LEU A 159 19.23 -2.86 5.66
N ILE A 160 19.81 -2.43 4.53
CA ILE A 160 19.25 -1.33 3.74
C ILE A 160 17.84 -1.67 3.28
N GLY A 161 17.60 -2.88 2.77
CA GLY A 161 16.29 -3.36 2.34
C GLY A 161 15.25 -3.35 3.45
N ILE A 162 15.65 -3.77 4.66
CA ILE A 162 14.81 -3.70 5.87
C ILE A 162 14.40 -2.25 6.14
N LEU A 163 15.37 -1.35 6.24
CA LEU A 163 15.14 0.06 6.58
C LEU A 163 14.29 0.77 5.51
N VAL A 164 14.64 0.57 4.23
CA VAL A 164 13.95 1.18 3.09
C VAL A 164 12.49 0.71 3.04
N ALA A 165 12.22 -0.58 3.17
CA ALA A 165 10.84 -1.09 3.16
C ALA A 165 10.02 -0.57 4.35
N THR A 166 10.61 -0.49 5.54
CA THR A 166 9.94 0.05 6.74
C THR A 166 9.65 1.55 6.59
N ILE A 167 10.61 2.35 6.11
CA ILE A 167 10.39 3.78 5.91
C ILE A 167 9.33 4.00 4.83
N ALA A 168 9.46 3.32 3.68
CA ALA A 168 8.59 3.52 2.54
C ALA A 168 7.12 3.19 2.83
N ILE A 169 6.82 2.13 3.59
CA ILE A 169 5.42 1.78 3.91
C ILE A 169 4.74 2.80 4.82
N PHE A 170 5.48 3.44 5.74
CA PHE A 170 4.92 4.41 6.68
C PHE A 170 4.97 5.86 6.18
N LEU A 171 5.90 6.19 5.29
CA LEU A 171 6.09 7.53 4.74
C LEU A 171 4.80 8.19 4.21
N PRO A 172 3.97 7.54 3.36
CA PRO A 172 2.76 8.17 2.84
C PRO A 172 1.76 8.54 3.95
N SER A 173 1.55 7.64 4.91
CA SER A 173 0.66 7.87 6.05
C SER A 173 1.20 8.94 6.99
N SER A 174 2.51 8.96 7.25
CA SER A 174 3.15 10.00 8.05
C SER A 174 3.02 11.38 7.41
N LEU A 175 3.23 11.50 6.09
CA LEU A 175 3.06 12.76 5.35
C LEU A 175 1.63 13.30 5.46
N ILE A 176 0.62 12.42 5.45
CA ILE A 176 -0.79 12.79 5.61
C ILE A 176 -1.12 13.12 7.08
N LEU A 177 -0.55 12.40 8.04
CA LEU A 177 -0.78 12.66 9.47
C LEU A 177 -0.27 14.04 9.88
N PHE A 178 0.98 14.37 9.51
CA PHE A 178 1.55 15.71 9.73
C PHE A 178 0.81 16.81 8.96
N PHE A 179 -0.02 16.46 7.97
CA PHE A 179 -0.89 17.39 7.26
C PHE A 179 -2.18 17.73 8.05
N LEU A 180 -2.72 16.79 8.84
CA LEU A 180 -3.99 16.95 9.54
C LEU A 180 -3.85 17.62 10.92
N PHE A 181 -2.70 17.47 11.56
CA PHE A 181 -2.40 18.05 12.88
C PHE A 181 -1.14 18.91 12.77
N PRO A 182 -1.28 20.24 12.54
CA PRO A 182 -0.18 21.19 12.71
C PRO A 182 0.26 21.29 14.18
#